data_AF-A0A3B4ZWU6-F1
#
_entry.id   AF-A0A3B4ZWU6-F1
#
_cell.length_a   1.000
_cell.length_b   1.000
_cell.length_c   1.000
_cell.angle_alpha   90.00
_cell.angle_beta   90.00
_cell.angle_gamma   90.00
#
_symmetry.space_group_name_H-M   'P 1'
#
loop_
_entity.id
_entity.type
_entity.pdbx_description
1 polymer ?
#
loop_
_entity_poly.entity_id
_entity_poly.type
_entity_poly.pdbx_seq_one_letter_code
_entity_poly.pdbx_strand_id
1 'polypeptide(L)'
;MPLLVSDYSWTQTDSTVYINVPLKGAKARNVDIVCTEEYLKVSFPPYLFESFLFEPVDEDRSSAKVGNGVALISLPKKTNKHWQQLMINTSKNDKEKNKEIRERALLRYQEKLSSESRQKAEKQQKEKKYALETMMKVTLCNNKCPNVPPISALKSSWTYNNQKKVNSEAKSNKKKADLPPPRISGNIQITFTPRVFPTALRESRVAEEEEWLNKQAEARRTVNSELVEELKDLTEEQRNPDWLKDKGDKCFASGDYLGAVNAYSLAIRLNRKIPALYSNRAACHLKLKNLHKAIEDASQALDLLTPPVAANAAARARASVRRGSAFCQLQLYTEGLLVAMIR
;
A
#
# COMPACT_ATOMS: atom_id res chain seq x y z
N MET A 1 -7.20 -2.12 31.33
CA MET A 1 -5.86 -2.25 31.94
C MET A 1 -5.41 -3.68 31.71
N PRO A 2 -4.17 -3.91 31.25
CA PRO A 2 -3.67 -5.26 31.05
C PRO A 2 -3.54 -6.00 32.39
N LEU A 3 -3.76 -7.32 32.36
CA LEU A 3 -3.64 -8.18 33.54
C LEU A 3 -2.18 -8.60 33.71
N LEU A 4 -1.56 -8.23 34.84
CA LEU A 4 -0.18 -8.58 35.10
C LEU A 4 -0.04 -10.09 35.36
N VAL A 5 0.90 -10.72 34.65
CA VAL A 5 1.25 -12.13 34.81
C VAL A 5 2.21 -12.27 35.98
N SER A 6 1.80 -12.94 37.06
CA SER A 6 2.64 -13.21 38.23
C SER A 6 3.14 -14.66 38.28
N ASP A 7 2.56 -15.56 37.49
CA ASP A 7 2.83 -17.00 37.45
C ASP A 7 4.07 -17.38 36.61
N TYR A 8 5.10 -16.53 36.59
CA TYR A 8 6.33 -16.80 35.86
C TYR A 8 7.33 -17.60 36.70
N SER A 9 8.21 -18.34 36.03
CA SER A 9 9.36 -19.00 36.65
C SER A 9 10.64 -18.57 35.96
N TRP A 10 11.74 -18.49 36.70
CA TRP A 10 13.04 -18.16 36.13
C TRP A 10 14.13 -19.03 36.74
N THR A 11 15.14 -19.31 35.94
CA THR A 11 16.35 -20.03 36.33
C THR A 11 17.55 -19.31 35.74
N GLN A 12 18.76 -19.60 36.22
CA GLN A 12 19.96 -18.98 35.69
C GLN A 12 21.13 -19.95 35.70
N THR A 13 22.06 -19.69 34.80
CA THR A 13 23.44 -20.17 34.85
C THR A 13 24.35 -18.98 35.18
N ASP A 14 25.65 -19.21 35.25
CA ASP A 14 26.63 -18.12 35.46
C ASP A 14 26.63 -17.11 34.32
N SER A 15 26.23 -17.51 33.11
CA SER A 15 26.28 -16.70 31.88
C SER A 15 24.93 -16.32 31.29
N THR A 16 23.85 -17.04 31.61
CA THR A 16 22.52 -16.81 31.02
C THR A 16 21.40 -16.89 32.05
N VAL A 17 20.33 -16.13 31.82
CA VAL A 17 19.08 -16.17 32.58
C VAL A 17 17.99 -16.72 31.67
N TYR A 18 17.23 -17.67 32.17
CA TYR A 18 16.08 -18.26 31.48
C TYR A 18 14.81 -17.87 32.19
N ILE A 19 13.88 -17.25 31.46
CA ILE A 19 12.58 -16.82 31.97
C ILE A 19 11.50 -17.58 31.22
N ASN A 20 10.58 -18.17 31.98
CA ASN A 20 9.44 -18.91 31.48
C ASN A 20 8.15 -18.17 31.86
N VAL A 21 7.45 -17.67 30.85
CA VAL A 21 6.19 -16.95 30.99
C VAL A 21 5.05 -17.79 30.40
N PRO A 22 4.07 -18.22 31.21
CA PRO A 22 2.92 -18.97 30.71
C PRO A 22 1.98 -18.06 29.90
N LEU A 23 1.64 -18.46 28.67
CA LEU A 23 0.88 -17.65 27.72
C LEU A 23 -0.63 -17.89 27.75
N LYS A 24 -1.13 -18.72 28.70
CA LYS A 24 -2.56 -18.97 28.94
C LYS A 24 -3.37 -19.28 27.67
N GLY A 25 -2.76 -20.02 26.72
CA GLY A 25 -3.37 -20.41 25.45
C GLY A 25 -3.21 -19.41 24.29
N ALA A 26 -2.43 -18.34 24.46
CA ALA A 26 -2.16 -17.40 23.37
C ALA A 26 -1.32 -18.05 22.25
N LYS A 27 -1.73 -17.80 21.00
CA LYS A 27 -0.98 -18.23 19.80
C LYS A 27 0.24 -17.33 19.61
N ALA A 28 1.34 -17.88 19.09
CA ALA A 28 2.60 -17.15 18.87
C ALA A 28 2.42 -15.81 18.10
N ARG A 29 1.52 -15.76 17.12
CA ARG A 29 1.21 -14.53 16.35
C ARG A 29 0.64 -13.37 17.18
N ASN A 30 0.08 -13.66 18.36
CA ASN A 30 -0.56 -12.67 19.24
C ASN A 30 0.34 -12.30 20.43
N VAL A 31 1.58 -12.79 20.46
CA VAL A 31 2.54 -12.52 21.52
C VAL A 31 3.57 -11.54 21.00
N ASP A 32 3.66 -10.38 21.66
CA ASP A 32 4.67 -9.35 21.40
C ASP A 32 5.72 -9.42 22.51
N ILE A 33 6.98 -9.65 22.15
CA ILE A 33 8.11 -9.77 23.08
C ILE A 33 9.09 -8.66 22.75
N VAL A 34 9.30 -7.74 23.69
CA VAL A 34 10.30 -6.68 23.61
C VAL A 34 11.34 -6.95 24.67
N CYS A 35 12.59 -7.12 24.25
CA CYS A 35 13.73 -7.31 25.12
C CYS A 35 14.73 -6.20 24.87
N THR A 36 15.14 -5.51 25.93
CA THR A 36 16.24 -4.56 25.93
C THR A 36 17.24 -4.92 27.02
N GLU A 37 18.35 -4.19 27.13
CA GLU A 37 19.38 -4.45 28.14
C GLU A 37 18.84 -4.47 29.58
N GLU A 38 17.91 -3.59 29.91
CA GLU A 38 17.42 -3.36 31.29
C GLU A 38 15.95 -3.75 31.48
N TYR A 39 15.21 -4.02 30.41
CA TYR A 39 13.76 -4.19 30.45
C TYR A 39 13.28 -5.30 29.52
N LEU A 40 12.39 -6.14 30.06
CA LEU A 40 11.73 -7.20 29.33
C LEU A 40 10.22 -7.04 29.44
N LYS A 41 9.55 -7.12 28.28
CA LYS A 41 8.10 -7.07 28.16
C LYS A 41 7.60 -8.22 27.31
N VAL A 42 6.59 -8.93 27.81
CA VAL A 42 5.85 -9.95 27.05
C VAL A 42 4.37 -9.59 27.12
N SER A 43 3.81 -9.19 25.99
CA SER A 43 2.43 -8.74 25.86
C SER A 43 1.62 -9.74 25.06
N PHE A 44 0.54 -10.25 25.64
CA PHE A 44 -0.40 -11.15 24.97
C PHE A 44 -1.81 -10.85 25.49
N PRO A 45 -2.61 -10.05 24.76
CA PRO A 45 -3.88 -9.51 25.28
C PRO A 45 -4.82 -10.59 25.84
N PRO A 46 -5.41 -10.39 27.04
CA PRO A 46 -5.37 -9.18 27.89
C PRO A 46 -4.19 -9.11 28.87
N TYR A 47 -3.24 -10.04 28.82
CA TYR A 47 -2.15 -10.18 29.79
C TYR A 47 -0.88 -9.42 29.39
N LEU A 48 -0.11 -9.03 30.40
CA LEU A 48 1.18 -8.37 30.25
C LEU A 48 2.13 -8.88 31.33
N PHE A 49 3.33 -9.27 30.93
CA PHE A 49 4.45 -9.50 31.83
C PHE A 49 5.48 -8.41 31.61
N GLU A 50 5.95 -7.80 32.70
CA GLU A 50 7.01 -6.80 32.69
C GLU A 50 8.05 -7.17 33.74
N SER A 51 9.32 -7.08 33.37
CA SER A 51 10.45 -7.33 34.26
C SER A 51 11.52 -6.27 34.04
N PHE A 52 11.89 -5.58 35.11
CA PHE A 52 13.02 -4.63 35.17
C PHE A 52 14.25 -5.41 35.62
N LEU A 53 15.12 -5.76 34.69
CA LEU A 53 16.21 -6.71 34.91
C LEU A 53 17.21 -6.19 35.96
N PHE A 54 17.71 -7.10 36.80
CA PHE A 54 18.65 -6.76 37.88
C PHE A 54 19.99 -6.22 37.37
N GLU A 55 20.54 -6.82 36.32
CA GLU A 55 21.76 -6.38 35.63
C GLU A 55 21.54 -6.40 34.11
N PRO A 56 22.35 -5.64 33.33
CA PRO A 56 22.16 -5.53 31.90
C PRO A 56 22.45 -6.85 31.16
N VAL A 57 21.59 -7.17 30.20
CA VAL A 57 21.71 -8.34 29.33
C VAL A 57 22.19 -7.95 27.93
N ASP A 58 22.72 -8.92 27.20
CA ASP A 58 23.13 -8.76 25.81
C ASP A 58 21.90 -8.89 24.89
N GLU A 59 21.44 -7.77 24.33
CA GLU A 59 20.27 -7.71 23.44
C GLU A 59 20.46 -8.56 22.18
N ASP A 60 21.65 -8.55 21.59
CA ASP A 60 21.89 -9.13 20.26
C ASP A 60 21.99 -10.67 20.33
N ARG A 61 22.37 -11.20 21.49
CA ARG A 61 22.40 -12.66 21.75
C ARG A 61 21.15 -13.18 22.46
N SER A 62 20.24 -12.29 22.85
CA SER A 62 18.99 -12.68 23.51
C SER A 62 18.05 -13.36 22.53
N SER A 63 17.39 -14.43 22.97
CA SER A 63 16.45 -15.17 22.12
C SER A 63 15.17 -15.52 22.87
N ALA A 64 14.05 -15.45 22.17
CA ALA A 64 12.74 -15.81 22.70
C ALA A 64 12.08 -16.87 21.81
N LYS A 65 11.62 -17.95 22.43
CA LYS A 65 10.91 -19.06 21.77
C LYS A 65 9.52 -19.18 22.35
N VAL A 66 8.51 -19.07 21.51
CA VAL A 66 7.11 -19.26 21.90
C VAL A 66 6.64 -20.63 21.43
N GLY A 67 6.27 -21.50 22.35
CA GLY A 67 5.84 -22.86 22.04
C GLY A 67 5.14 -23.53 23.22
N ASN A 68 4.27 -24.50 22.95
CA ASN A 68 3.58 -25.30 23.98
C ASN A 68 2.84 -24.46 25.04
N GLY A 69 2.31 -23.30 24.66
CA GLY A 69 1.60 -22.40 25.58
C GLY A 69 2.51 -21.60 26.52
N VAL A 70 3.82 -21.55 26.26
CA VAL A 70 4.84 -20.89 27.08
C VAL A 70 5.77 -20.03 26.20
N ALA A 71 6.18 -18.88 26.70
CA ALA A 71 7.30 -18.10 26.17
C ALA A 71 8.55 -18.40 26.98
N LEU A 72 9.52 -19.07 26.35
CA LEU A 72 10.84 -19.34 26.90
C LEU A 72 11.82 -18.29 26.38
N ILE A 73 12.39 -17.50 27.29
CA ILE A 73 13.26 -16.36 26.98
C ILE A 73 14.63 -16.66 27.57
N SER A 74 15.66 -16.61 26.71
CA SER A 74 17.06 -16.83 27.08
C SER A 74 17.81 -15.51 26.93
N LEU A 75 18.27 -14.97 28.06
CA LEU A 75 18.96 -13.70 28.18
C LEU A 75 20.41 -13.92 28.62
N PRO A 76 21.40 -13.82 27.73
CA PRO A 76 22.81 -13.82 28.13
C PRO A 76 23.16 -12.57 28.93
N LYS A 77 23.84 -12.76 30.06
CA LYS A 77 24.27 -11.66 30.93
C LYS A 77 25.48 -10.96 30.28
N LYS A 78 25.56 -9.63 30.37
CA LYS A 78 26.80 -8.91 30.01
C LYS A 78 27.92 -9.19 31.02
N THR A 79 27.55 -9.35 32.28
CA THR A 79 28.43 -9.64 33.41
C THR A 79 28.12 -11.02 33.97
N ASN A 80 29.13 -11.89 34.06
CA ASN A 80 28.99 -13.25 34.60
C ASN A 80 28.87 -13.24 36.13
N LYS A 81 27.81 -12.61 36.64
CA LYS A 81 27.48 -12.57 38.07
C LYS A 81 26.22 -13.36 38.35
N HIS A 82 26.16 -13.95 39.53
CA HIS A 82 24.95 -14.61 40.01
C HIS A 82 23.91 -13.58 40.39
N TRP A 83 22.69 -13.70 39.86
CA TRP A 83 21.60 -12.77 40.17
C TRP A 83 20.86 -13.27 41.41
N GLN A 84 20.82 -12.48 42.48
CA GLN A 84 20.05 -12.86 43.67
C GLN A 84 18.54 -12.78 43.42
N GLN A 85 18.14 -11.98 42.43
CA GLN A 85 16.77 -11.72 42.04
C GLN A 85 16.71 -11.39 40.55
N LEU A 86 15.56 -11.65 39.93
CA LEU A 86 15.33 -11.31 38.52
C LEU A 86 15.15 -9.81 38.32
N MET A 87 14.47 -9.17 39.29
CA MET A 87 14.05 -7.77 39.20
C MET A 87 14.77 -6.89 40.22
N ILE A 88 14.96 -5.61 39.89
CA ILE A 88 15.48 -4.62 40.85
C ILE A 88 14.48 -4.46 42.02
N ASN A 89 14.95 -4.64 43.26
CA ASN A 89 14.15 -4.46 44.47
C ASN A 89 13.56 -3.04 44.50
N THR A 90 12.23 -2.94 44.43
CA THR A 90 11.52 -1.66 44.39
C THR A 90 10.79 -1.41 45.71
N SER A 91 11.31 -0.48 46.50
CA SER A 91 10.56 0.13 47.60
C SER A 91 9.62 1.21 47.04
N LYS A 92 8.67 1.70 47.85
CA LYS A 92 7.58 2.60 47.40
C LYS A 92 8.03 3.87 46.60
N ASN A 93 9.28 4.31 46.70
CA ASN A 93 9.86 5.43 45.93
C ASN A 93 10.29 5.08 44.49
N ASP A 94 10.23 3.82 44.06
CA ASP A 94 10.81 3.38 42.78
C ASP A 94 9.80 3.27 41.62
N LYS A 95 8.54 3.68 41.80
CA LYS A 95 7.56 3.70 40.69
C LYS A 95 7.97 4.66 39.57
N GLU A 96 8.51 5.83 39.91
CA GLU A 96 8.98 6.81 38.92
C GLU A 96 10.23 6.28 38.21
N LYS A 97 11.17 5.67 38.94
CA LYS A 97 12.35 5.03 38.33
C LYS A 97 11.98 3.90 37.37
N ASN A 98 11.01 3.05 37.74
CA ASN A 98 10.51 2.00 36.85
C ASN A 98 9.86 2.58 35.59
N LYS A 99 9.15 3.70 35.73
CA LYS A 99 8.56 4.42 34.59
C LYS A 99 9.65 5.01 33.69
N GLU A 100 10.68 5.63 34.25
CA GLU A 100 11.83 6.16 33.50
C GLU A 100 12.61 5.06 32.77
N ILE A 101 12.88 3.92 33.43
CA ILE A 101 13.56 2.78 32.81
C ILE A 101 12.70 2.24 31.65
N ARG A 102 11.38 2.12 31.86
CA ARG A 102 10.45 1.69 30.81
C ARG A 102 10.48 2.65 29.62
N GLU A 103 10.34 3.95 29.85
CA GLU A 103 10.32 4.96 28.79
C GLU A 103 11.65 4.98 28.02
N ARG A 104 12.78 4.96 28.72
CA ARG A 104 14.11 4.90 28.11
C ARG A 104 14.32 3.63 27.28
N ALA A 105 13.93 2.48 27.81
CA ALA A 105 14.04 1.20 27.11
C ALA A 105 13.18 1.17 25.83
N LEU A 106 11.93 1.62 25.91
CA LEU A 106 11.02 1.66 24.77
C LEU A 106 11.49 2.65 23.69
N LEU A 107 12.00 3.81 24.10
CA LEU A 107 12.52 4.82 23.18
C LEU A 107 13.75 4.30 22.42
N ARG A 108 14.72 3.70 23.13
CA ARG A 108 15.89 3.05 22.51
C ARG A 108 15.49 1.94 21.54
N TYR A 109 14.52 1.10 21.93
CA TYR A 109 14.00 0.04 21.07
C TYR A 109 13.38 0.60 19.78
N GLN A 110 12.59 1.68 19.90
CA GLN A 110 11.97 2.33 18.75
C GLN A 110 13.01 3.00 17.83
N GLU A 111 14.03 3.64 18.41
CA GLU A 111 15.16 4.20 17.66
C GLU A 111 15.95 3.12 16.92
N LYS A 112 16.23 1.98 17.56
CA LYS A 112 16.90 0.81 16.95
C LYS A 112 16.11 0.34 15.73
N LEU A 113 14.80 0.08 15.88
CA LEU A 113 13.92 -0.31 14.78
C LEU A 113 13.89 0.72 13.64
N SER A 114 13.82 2.01 13.97
CA SER A 114 13.84 3.11 12.99
C SER A 114 15.16 3.15 12.22
N SER A 115 16.29 3.02 12.92
CA SER A 115 17.62 3.01 12.33
C SER A 115 17.84 1.81 11.40
N GLU A 116 17.39 0.61 11.81
CA GLU A 116 17.47 -0.59 10.96
C GLU A 116 16.62 -0.46 9.69
N SER A 117 15.42 0.13 9.81
CA SER A 117 14.56 0.40 8.66
C SER A 117 15.23 1.38 7.68
N ARG A 118 15.83 2.46 8.20
CA ARG A 118 16.60 3.43 7.39
C ARG A 118 17.80 2.76 6.71
N GLN A 119 18.60 1.98 7.43
CA GLN A 119 19.74 1.26 6.86
C GLN A 119 19.33 0.27 5.77
N LYS A 120 18.23 -0.47 5.96
CA LYS A 120 17.67 -1.37 4.93
C LYS A 120 17.23 -0.59 3.70
N ALA A 121 16.56 0.55 3.87
CA ALA A 121 16.14 1.42 2.77
C ALA A 121 17.35 2.00 2.01
N GLU A 122 18.37 2.46 2.72
CA GLU A 122 19.62 2.97 2.12
C GLU A 122 20.37 1.87 1.35
N LYS A 123 20.46 0.65 1.90
CA LYS A 123 21.06 -0.49 1.22
C LYS A 123 20.31 -0.80 -0.08
N GLN A 124 18.98 -0.87 -0.05
CA GLN A 124 18.16 -1.06 -1.24
C GLN A 124 18.34 0.08 -2.25
N GLN A 125 18.48 1.32 -1.79
CA GLN A 125 18.72 2.47 -2.67
C GLN A 125 20.10 2.40 -3.34
N LYS A 126 21.14 2.01 -2.58
CA LYS A 126 22.50 1.79 -3.11
C LYS A 126 22.51 0.66 -4.14
N GLU A 127 21.85 -0.46 -3.86
CA GLU A 127 21.71 -1.58 -4.80
C GLU A 127 20.98 -1.17 -6.09
N LYS A 128 19.88 -0.41 -5.98
CA LYS A 128 19.17 0.15 -7.15
C LYS A 128 20.05 1.08 -7.97
N LYS A 129 20.82 1.96 -7.33
CA LYS A 129 21.75 2.89 -8.00
C LYS A 129 22.86 2.13 -8.72
N TYR A 130 23.46 1.14 -8.07
CA TYR A 130 24.48 0.29 -8.66
C TYR A 130 23.96 -0.50 -9.87
N ALA A 131 22.75 -1.07 -9.76
CA ALA A 131 22.10 -1.77 -10.87
C ALA A 131 21.86 -0.82 -12.06
N LEU A 132 21.38 0.40 -11.82
CA LEU A 132 21.17 1.42 -12.85
C LEU A 132 22.50 1.79 -13.56
N GLU A 133 23.55 2.03 -12.78
CA GLU A 133 24.88 2.37 -13.32
C GLU A 133 25.44 1.23 -14.18
N THR A 134 25.28 -0.01 -13.71
CA THR A 134 25.71 -1.20 -14.45
C THR A 134 24.93 -1.34 -15.76
N MET A 135 23.61 -1.14 -15.74
CA MET A 135 22.80 -1.12 -16.96
C MET A 135 23.24 -0.02 -17.93
N MET A 136 23.58 1.17 -17.43
CA MET A 136 24.06 2.28 -18.26
C MET A 136 25.43 1.99 -18.90
N LYS A 137 26.33 1.29 -18.20
CA LYS A 137 27.61 0.85 -18.79
C LYS A 137 27.40 -0.18 -19.90
N VAL A 138 26.48 -1.13 -19.71
CA VAL A 138 26.15 -2.15 -20.72
C VAL A 138 25.54 -1.51 -21.96
N THR A 139 24.61 -0.55 -21.81
CA THR A 139 24.02 0.16 -22.97
C THR A 139 25.04 0.97 -23.75
N LEU A 140 25.97 1.65 -23.06
CA LEU A 140 27.07 2.38 -23.70
C LEU A 140 28.03 1.46 -24.47
N CYS A 141 28.26 0.23 -23.98
CA CYS A 141 29.07 -0.76 -24.71
C CYS A 141 28.36 -1.31 -25.96
N ASN A 142 27.04 -1.54 -25.90
CA ASN A 142 26.27 -1.96 -27.08
C ASN A 142 26.25 -0.90 -28.19
N ASN A 143 26.30 0.39 -27.84
CA ASN A 143 26.38 1.49 -28.81
C ASN A 143 27.76 1.61 -29.49
N LYS A 144 28.77 0.82 -29.09
CA LYS A 144 30.08 0.74 -29.75
C LYS A 144 30.20 -0.37 -30.81
N CYS A 145 29.19 -1.23 -30.97
CA CYS A 145 29.13 -2.25 -32.03
C CYS A 145 27.93 -2.00 -32.96
N PRO A 146 28.10 -1.21 -34.05
CA PRO A 146 27.03 -0.98 -35.00
C PRO A 146 27.01 -2.14 -36.01
N ASN A 147 26.30 -3.23 -35.72
CA ASN A 147 25.78 -4.17 -36.73
C ASN A 147 24.94 -5.28 -36.08
N VAL A 148 23.70 -4.98 -35.69
CA VAL A 148 22.64 -5.99 -35.61
C VAL A 148 21.38 -5.38 -36.23
N PRO A 149 20.80 -6.00 -37.28
CA PRO A 149 19.63 -5.43 -37.94
C PRO A 149 18.39 -5.52 -37.03
N PRO A 150 17.47 -4.53 -37.10
CA PRO A 150 16.28 -4.51 -36.26
C PRO A 150 15.28 -5.58 -36.69
N ILE A 151 14.60 -6.17 -35.70
CA ILE A 151 13.52 -7.15 -35.86
C ILE A 151 12.24 -6.43 -36.32
N SER A 152 12.27 -5.81 -37.49
CA SER A 152 11.11 -5.19 -38.15
C SER A 152 10.62 -5.99 -39.37
N ALA A 153 11.27 -7.09 -39.71
CA ALA A 153 11.03 -7.84 -40.95
C ALA A 153 10.12 -9.08 -40.81
N LEU A 154 9.11 -9.07 -39.93
CA LEU A 154 8.19 -10.22 -39.81
C LEU A 154 6.74 -9.84 -39.47
N LYS A 155 6.13 -8.90 -40.18
CA LYS A 155 4.66 -8.70 -40.17
C LYS A 155 4.13 -8.22 -41.52
N SER A 156 3.98 -9.15 -42.46
CA SER A 156 3.09 -8.95 -43.61
C SER A 156 2.54 -10.29 -44.07
N SER A 157 1.44 -10.72 -43.45
CA SER A 157 0.45 -11.61 -44.07
C SER A 157 -0.81 -11.54 -43.21
N TRP A 158 -1.98 -11.67 -43.85
CA TRP A 158 -3.34 -11.55 -43.30
C TRP A 158 -3.96 -10.15 -43.31
N THR A 159 -4.18 -9.62 -44.52
CA THR A 159 -5.40 -8.86 -44.81
C THR A 159 -6.38 -9.78 -45.55
N TYR A 160 -7.51 -10.09 -44.94
CA TYR A 160 -8.61 -10.80 -45.60
C TYR A 160 -9.81 -9.86 -45.73
N ASN A 161 -10.20 -9.64 -46.99
CA ASN A 161 -11.39 -8.94 -47.43
C ASN A 161 -12.66 -9.53 -46.81
N ASN A 162 -13.60 -8.66 -46.42
CA ASN A 162 -15.00 -9.08 -46.39
C ASN A 162 -15.91 -7.93 -46.81
N GLN A 163 -16.20 -7.88 -48.11
CA GLN A 163 -17.36 -7.18 -48.65
C GLN A 163 -18.26 -8.20 -49.34
N LYS A 164 -19.55 -8.12 -49.00
CA LYS A 164 -20.75 -8.65 -49.66
C LYS A 164 -21.06 -10.14 -49.53
N LYS A 165 -22.15 -10.40 -48.80
CA LYS A 165 -23.39 -11.14 -49.16
C LYS A 165 -24.14 -11.38 -47.83
N VAL A 166 -25.46 -11.29 -47.65
CA VAL A 166 -26.63 -11.14 -48.50
C VAL A 166 -27.78 -10.76 -47.54
N ASN A 167 -28.69 -9.90 -48.00
CA ASN A 167 -29.99 -9.69 -47.39
C ASN A 167 -30.77 -11.01 -47.33
N SER A 168 -31.29 -11.38 -46.17
CA SER A 168 -32.49 -12.21 -46.09
C SER A 168 -33.33 -11.74 -44.93
N GLU A 169 -34.46 -11.12 -45.28
CA GLU A 169 -35.55 -10.75 -44.40
C GLU A 169 -36.06 -11.98 -43.64
N ALA A 170 -36.15 -11.86 -42.32
CA ALA A 170 -36.94 -12.77 -41.50
C ALA A 170 -37.79 -11.92 -40.56
N LYS A 171 -38.96 -11.51 -41.05
CA LYS A 171 -40.06 -11.02 -40.22
C LYS A 171 -40.56 -12.18 -39.35
N SER A 172 -40.14 -12.22 -38.09
CA SER A 172 -40.83 -13.03 -37.08
C SER A 172 -41.73 -12.13 -36.23
N ASN A 173 -43.04 -12.20 -36.49
CA ASN A 173 -44.09 -11.64 -35.64
C ASN A 173 -43.97 -12.23 -34.22
N LYS A 174 -43.49 -11.45 -33.26
CA LYS A 174 -43.70 -11.72 -31.83
C LYS A 174 -44.87 -10.86 -31.35
N LYS A 175 -46.00 -11.51 -31.05
CA LYS A 175 -47.14 -10.93 -30.35
C LYS A 175 -46.65 -10.31 -29.04
N LYS A 176 -46.92 -9.02 -28.82
CA LYS A 176 -46.75 -8.36 -27.53
C LYS A 176 -47.74 -9.00 -26.56
N ALA A 177 -47.25 -9.52 -25.43
CA ALA A 177 -48.10 -9.90 -24.32
C ALA A 177 -48.58 -8.62 -23.63
N ASP A 178 -49.90 -8.45 -23.49
CA ASP A 178 -50.50 -7.33 -22.78
C ASP A 178 -50.15 -7.42 -21.29
N LEU A 179 -49.22 -6.56 -20.86
CA LEU A 179 -48.93 -6.39 -19.44
C LEU A 179 -50.03 -5.54 -18.81
N PRO A 180 -50.52 -5.89 -17.60
CA PRO A 180 -51.50 -5.08 -16.89
C PRO A 180 -50.95 -3.68 -16.63
N PRO A 181 -51.80 -2.64 -16.65
CA PRO A 181 -51.36 -1.26 -16.47
C PRO A 181 -50.66 -1.06 -15.11
N PRO A 182 -49.58 -0.26 -15.06
CA PRO A 182 -48.86 0.02 -13.82
C PRO A 182 -49.81 0.70 -12.82
N ARG A 183 -49.75 0.29 -11.55
CA ARG A 183 -50.58 0.88 -10.49
C ARG A 183 -50.22 2.36 -10.30
N ILE A 184 -51.23 3.17 -10.06
CA ILE A 184 -51.12 4.63 -9.84
C ILE A 184 -50.24 4.87 -8.61
N SER A 185 -49.24 5.75 -8.75
CA SER A 185 -48.37 6.17 -7.65
C SER A 185 -49.12 7.14 -6.74
N GLY A 186 -49.34 6.76 -5.47
CA GLY A 186 -49.78 7.68 -4.42
C GLY A 186 -48.58 8.31 -3.71
N ASN A 187 -48.66 9.61 -3.42
CA ASN A 187 -47.63 10.30 -2.63
C ASN A 187 -47.96 10.14 -1.14
N ILE A 188 -47.29 9.21 -0.47
CA ILE A 188 -47.44 9.02 0.98
C ILE A 188 -46.53 10.05 1.65
N GLN A 189 -47.12 11.05 2.30
CA GLN A 189 -46.39 11.98 3.16
C GLN A 189 -46.03 11.26 4.46
N ILE A 190 -44.82 10.69 4.53
CA ILE A 190 -44.29 10.10 5.75
C ILE A 190 -43.63 11.21 6.56
N THR A 191 -44.32 11.68 7.60
CA THR A 191 -43.72 12.56 8.60
C THR A 191 -42.95 11.71 9.60
N PHE A 192 -41.64 11.58 9.38
CA PHE A 192 -40.77 10.95 10.36
C PHE A 192 -40.65 11.85 11.59
N THR A 193 -40.99 11.31 12.75
CA THR A 193 -40.61 11.91 14.03
C THR A 193 -39.08 11.89 14.10
N PRO A 194 -38.39 13.03 14.33
CA PRO A 194 -36.93 13.03 14.41
C PRO A 194 -36.52 12.13 15.57
N ARG A 195 -35.87 11.01 15.23
CA ARG A 195 -35.37 10.04 16.21
C ARG A 195 -34.10 10.60 16.82
N VAL A 196 -34.25 11.51 17.78
CA VAL A 196 -33.14 11.96 18.61
C VAL A 196 -32.89 10.85 19.61
N PHE A 197 -32.02 9.91 19.26
CA PHE A 197 -31.29 9.18 20.28
C PHE A 197 -30.24 10.15 20.79
N PRO A 198 -30.33 10.67 22.04
CA PRO A 198 -29.13 11.14 22.71
C PRO A 198 -28.26 9.89 22.87
N THR A 199 -27.51 9.57 21.83
CA THR A 199 -26.36 8.68 21.96
C THR A 199 -25.54 9.35 23.03
N ALA A 200 -25.33 8.70 24.18
CA ALA A 200 -24.50 9.25 25.23
C ALA A 200 -23.15 9.60 24.59
N LEU A 201 -22.96 10.88 24.25
CA LEU A 201 -21.74 11.34 23.64
C LEU A 201 -20.71 11.14 24.73
N ARG A 202 -19.75 10.26 24.50
CA ARG A 202 -18.62 10.12 25.39
C ARG A 202 -17.79 11.39 25.19
N GLU A 203 -18.15 12.46 25.89
CA GLU A 203 -17.52 13.79 25.82
C GLU A 203 -15.99 13.71 25.93
N SER A 204 -15.46 12.63 26.52
CA SER A 204 -14.03 12.36 26.63
C SER A 204 -13.29 12.10 25.29
N ARG A 205 -13.94 11.95 24.14
CA ARG A 205 -13.27 11.70 22.84
C ARG A 205 -13.55 12.74 21.75
N VAL A 206 -14.36 13.75 22.05
CA VAL A 206 -14.75 14.79 21.08
C VAL A 206 -13.52 15.55 20.58
N ALA A 207 -12.61 15.93 21.49
CA ALA A 207 -11.38 16.63 21.13
C ALA A 207 -10.47 15.80 20.21
N GLU A 208 -10.35 14.49 20.47
CA GLU A 208 -9.54 13.58 19.64
C GLU A 208 -10.15 13.40 18.24
N GLU A 209 -11.49 13.30 18.15
CA GLU A 209 -12.22 13.19 16.90
C GLU A 209 -12.17 14.50 16.08
N GLU A 210 -12.32 15.65 16.74
CA GLU A 210 -12.18 16.97 16.13
C GLU A 210 -10.76 17.22 15.63
N GLU A 211 -9.74 16.86 16.41
CA GLU A 211 -8.34 16.91 15.97
C GLU A 211 -8.11 16.01 14.76
N TRP A 212 -8.66 14.79 14.76
CA TRP A 212 -8.54 13.89 13.63
C TRP A 212 -9.21 14.45 12.37
N LEU A 213 -10.41 15.02 12.51
CA LEU A 213 -11.13 15.69 11.42
C LEU A 213 -10.36 16.92 10.92
N ASN A 214 -9.80 17.73 11.83
CA ASN A 214 -9.01 18.91 11.48
C ASN A 214 -7.71 18.52 10.79
N LYS A 215 -6.98 17.52 11.27
CA LYS A 215 -5.78 16.97 10.61
C LYS A 215 -6.12 16.45 9.21
N GLN A 216 -7.26 15.78 9.05
CA GLN A 216 -7.71 15.32 7.74
C GLN A 216 -8.12 16.49 6.82
N ALA A 217 -8.78 17.53 7.36
CA ALA A 217 -9.16 18.72 6.61
C ALA A 217 -7.94 19.56 6.20
N GLU A 218 -6.96 19.70 7.08
CA GLU A 218 -5.68 20.38 6.81
C GLU A 218 -4.87 19.62 5.75
N ALA A 219 -4.79 18.29 5.83
CA ALA A 219 -4.20 17.46 4.78
C ALA A 219 -4.91 17.62 3.43
N ARG A 220 -6.24 17.76 3.41
CA ARG A 220 -6.99 18.05 2.17
C ARG A 220 -6.73 19.47 1.66
N ARG A 221 -6.61 20.46 2.55
CA ARG A 221 -6.32 21.87 2.20
C ARG A 221 -4.92 22.04 1.64
N THR A 222 -3.92 21.41 2.22
CA THR A 222 -2.53 21.46 1.74
C THR A 222 -2.41 20.86 0.33
N VAL A 223 -2.97 19.68 0.10
CA VAL A 223 -3.02 19.05 -1.24
C VAL A 223 -3.76 19.93 -2.27
N ASN A 224 -4.87 20.56 -1.87
CA ASN A 224 -5.59 21.48 -2.75
C ASN A 224 -4.80 22.78 -2.99
N SER A 225 -4.10 23.29 -1.98
CA SER A 225 -3.25 24.48 -2.09
C SER A 225 -2.05 24.25 -3.02
N GLU A 226 -1.34 23.14 -2.88
CA GLU A 226 -0.25 22.73 -3.79
C GLU A 226 -0.75 22.58 -5.23
N LEU A 227 -1.93 22.02 -5.40
CA LEU A 227 -2.58 21.89 -6.71
C LEU A 227 -2.96 23.26 -7.28
N VAL A 228 -3.48 24.17 -6.46
CA VAL A 228 -3.77 25.55 -6.87
C VAL A 228 -2.49 26.30 -7.23
N GLU A 229 -1.38 26.05 -6.53
CA GLU A 229 -0.09 26.69 -6.77
C GLU A 229 0.56 26.22 -8.08
N GLU A 230 0.54 24.90 -8.37
CA GLU A 230 0.96 24.36 -9.67
C GLU A 230 0.03 24.79 -10.83
N LEU A 231 -1.23 25.13 -10.56
CA LEU A 231 -2.20 25.58 -11.57
C LEU A 231 -2.26 27.11 -11.74
N LYS A 232 -1.63 27.90 -10.87
CA LYS A 232 -1.65 29.38 -10.94
C LYS A 232 -0.97 29.92 -12.20
N ASP A 233 0.02 29.20 -12.72
CA ASP A 233 0.77 29.59 -13.91
C ASP A 233 0.08 29.20 -15.23
N LEU A 234 -1.04 28.46 -15.17
CA LEU A 234 -1.79 28.03 -16.35
C LEU A 234 -2.92 29.02 -16.65
N THR A 235 -3.01 29.46 -17.90
CA THR A 235 -4.15 30.28 -18.37
C THR A 235 -5.46 29.49 -18.30
N GLU A 236 -6.59 30.20 -18.26
CA GLU A 236 -7.92 29.60 -18.06
C GLU A 236 -8.28 28.54 -19.14
N GLU A 237 -7.78 28.73 -20.35
CA GLU A 237 -7.89 27.78 -21.47
C GLU A 237 -7.08 26.49 -21.24
N GLN A 238 -5.94 26.58 -20.56
CA GLN A 238 -5.06 25.46 -20.22
C GLN A 238 -5.60 24.63 -19.06
N ARG A 239 -6.60 25.16 -18.34
CA ARG A 239 -7.33 24.47 -17.27
C ARG A 239 -8.38 23.49 -17.80
N ASN A 240 -8.59 23.43 -19.12
CA ASN A 240 -9.47 22.43 -19.73
C ASN A 240 -8.74 21.07 -19.83
N PRO A 241 -9.31 19.97 -19.29
CA PRO A 241 -8.71 18.63 -19.39
C PRO A 241 -8.48 18.17 -20.83
N ASP A 242 -9.30 18.61 -21.79
CA ASP A 242 -9.12 18.25 -23.21
C ASP A 242 -7.89 18.92 -23.82
N TRP A 243 -7.63 20.19 -23.47
CA TRP A 243 -6.43 20.90 -23.92
C TRP A 243 -5.15 20.23 -23.41
N LEU A 244 -5.14 19.82 -22.13
CA LEU A 244 -4.00 19.10 -21.55
C LEU A 244 -3.83 17.70 -22.14
N LYS A 245 -4.93 17.02 -22.49
CA LYS A 245 -4.86 15.75 -23.22
C LYS A 245 -4.18 15.95 -24.56
N ASP A 246 -4.60 16.94 -25.34
CA ASP A 246 -4.06 17.22 -26.67
C ASP A 246 -2.59 17.67 -26.59
N LYS A 247 -2.21 18.44 -25.56
CA LYS A 247 -0.81 18.77 -25.26
C LYS A 247 0.01 17.51 -24.95
N GLY A 248 -0.52 16.61 -24.11
CA GLY A 248 0.11 15.32 -23.82
C GLY A 248 0.28 14.47 -25.07
N ASP A 249 -0.73 14.43 -25.95
CA ASP A 249 -0.69 13.69 -27.21
C ASP A 249 0.38 14.26 -28.17
N LYS A 250 0.55 15.59 -28.22
CA LYS A 250 1.64 16.26 -28.97
C LYS A 250 3.02 15.90 -28.41
N CYS A 251 3.19 15.93 -27.09
CA CYS A 251 4.45 15.53 -26.44
C CYS A 251 4.76 14.04 -26.67
N PHE A 252 3.73 13.19 -26.66
CA PHE A 252 3.89 11.77 -26.96
C PHE A 252 4.34 11.55 -28.41
N ALA A 253 3.78 12.31 -29.35
CA ALA A 253 4.15 12.27 -30.76
C ALA A 253 5.58 12.79 -31.01
N SER A 254 6.02 13.81 -30.26
CA SER A 254 7.41 14.31 -30.33
C SER A 254 8.44 13.39 -29.67
N GLY A 255 7.99 12.33 -28.97
CA GLY A 255 8.84 11.40 -28.24
C GLY A 255 9.24 11.87 -26.84
N ASP A 256 8.76 13.04 -26.40
CA ASP A 256 8.91 13.49 -25.02
C ASP A 256 7.85 12.84 -24.11
N TYR A 257 8.16 11.61 -23.68
CA TYR A 257 7.28 10.85 -22.81
C TYR A 257 7.19 11.41 -21.39
N LEU A 258 8.22 12.12 -20.89
CA LEU A 258 8.20 12.71 -19.55
C LEU A 258 7.30 13.94 -19.51
N GLY A 259 7.42 14.82 -20.51
CA GLY A 259 6.52 15.96 -20.69
C GLY A 259 5.06 15.51 -20.86
N ALA A 260 4.83 14.43 -21.62
CA ALA A 260 3.50 13.85 -21.79
C ALA A 260 2.92 13.34 -20.46
N VAL A 261 3.72 12.62 -19.64
CA VAL A 261 3.29 12.16 -18.31
C VAL A 261 2.89 13.32 -17.40
N ASN A 262 3.64 14.43 -17.44
CA ASN A 262 3.31 15.60 -16.64
C ASN A 262 1.97 16.23 -17.08
N ALA A 263 1.80 16.45 -18.39
CA ALA A 263 0.57 16.99 -18.96
C ALA A 263 -0.66 16.13 -18.61
N TYR A 264 -0.58 14.81 -18.76
CA TYR A 264 -1.67 13.92 -18.38
C TYR A 264 -1.91 13.89 -16.86
N SER A 265 -0.87 14.04 -16.04
CA SER A 265 -1.03 14.07 -14.58
C SER A 265 -1.77 15.32 -14.11
N LEU A 266 -1.49 16.48 -14.72
CA LEU A 266 -2.27 17.71 -14.52
C LEU A 266 -3.72 17.53 -15.00
N ALA A 267 -3.92 16.91 -16.17
CA ALA A 267 -5.27 16.63 -16.68
C ALA A 267 -6.08 15.72 -15.74
N ILE A 268 -5.44 14.70 -15.16
CA ILE A 268 -6.06 13.79 -14.18
C ILE A 268 -6.39 14.53 -12.88
N ARG A 269 -5.51 15.42 -12.40
CA ARG A 269 -5.76 16.25 -11.22
C ARG A 269 -7.01 17.13 -11.38
N LEU A 270 -7.23 17.65 -12.59
CA LEU A 270 -8.44 18.41 -12.94
C LEU A 270 -9.68 17.52 -13.06
N ASN A 271 -9.59 16.42 -13.81
CA ASN A 271 -10.71 15.50 -14.00
C ASN A 271 -10.26 14.03 -13.93
N ARG A 272 -10.57 13.40 -12.79
CA ARG A 272 -10.26 11.99 -12.51
C ARG A 272 -11.23 10.99 -13.16
N LYS A 273 -12.27 11.46 -13.86
CA LYS A 273 -13.31 10.58 -14.42
C LYS A 273 -13.05 10.17 -15.88
N ILE A 274 -12.02 10.73 -16.53
CA ILE A 274 -11.73 10.47 -17.95
C ILE A 274 -10.79 9.26 -18.09
N PRO A 275 -11.24 8.10 -18.59
CA PRO A 275 -10.40 6.89 -18.67
C PRO A 275 -9.28 7.00 -19.71
N ALA A 276 -9.47 7.84 -20.73
CA ALA A 276 -8.49 8.05 -21.80
C ALA A 276 -7.17 8.61 -21.26
N LEU A 277 -7.22 9.51 -20.27
CA LEU A 277 -6.03 10.11 -19.65
C LEU A 277 -5.15 9.06 -18.98
N TYR A 278 -5.75 8.20 -18.16
CA TYR A 278 -5.03 7.10 -17.51
C TYR A 278 -4.45 6.12 -18.53
N SER A 279 -5.23 5.79 -19.58
CA SER A 279 -4.76 4.87 -20.61
C SER A 279 -3.58 5.45 -21.42
N ASN A 280 -3.60 6.74 -21.74
CA ASN A 280 -2.51 7.41 -22.47
C ASN A 280 -1.27 7.61 -21.58
N ARG A 281 -1.45 7.93 -20.29
CA ARG A 281 -0.34 7.98 -19.32
C ARG A 281 0.31 6.61 -19.12
N ALA A 282 -0.48 5.53 -19.07
CA ALA A 282 0.04 4.16 -19.05
C ALA A 282 0.91 3.84 -20.28
N ALA A 283 0.51 4.33 -21.46
CA ALA A 283 1.32 4.17 -22.69
C ALA A 283 2.68 4.90 -22.58
N CYS A 284 2.70 6.09 -21.99
CA CYS A 284 3.94 6.82 -21.73
C CYS A 284 4.82 6.07 -20.72
N HIS A 285 4.23 5.55 -19.65
CA HIS A 285 4.96 4.76 -18.65
C HIS A 285 5.55 3.48 -19.21
N LEU A 286 4.86 2.81 -20.14
CA LEU A 286 5.42 1.67 -20.89
C LEU A 286 6.66 2.06 -21.70
N LYS A 287 6.64 3.23 -22.36
CA LYS A 287 7.80 3.73 -23.12
C LYS A 287 8.98 4.09 -22.21
N LEU A 288 8.70 4.64 -21.03
CA LEU A 288 9.68 4.97 -20.00
C LEU A 288 10.15 3.77 -19.16
N LYS A 289 9.67 2.55 -19.42
CA LYS A 289 9.91 1.34 -18.61
C LYS A 289 9.49 1.46 -17.13
N ASN A 290 8.54 2.33 -16.84
CA ASN A 290 7.92 2.47 -15.52
C ASN A 290 6.74 1.49 -15.39
N LEU A 291 7.05 0.20 -15.36
CA LEU A 291 6.07 -0.88 -15.57
C LEU A 291 5.01 -0.98 -14.45
N HIS A 292 5.40 -0.81 -13.19
CA HIS A 292 4.45 -0.82 -12.08
C HIS A 292 3.41 0.29 -12.19
N LYS A 293 3.84 1.53 -12.47
CA LYS A 293 2.94 2.68 -12.68
C LYS A 293 2.03 2.47 -13.89
N ALA A 294 2.53 1.84 -14.96
CA ALA A 294 1.72 1.50 -16.12
C ALA A 294 0.60 0.50 -15.78
N ILE A 295 0.85 -0.47 -14.89
CA ILE A 295 -0.15 -1.44 -14.42
C ILE A 295 -1.23 -0.74 -13.59
N GLU A 296 -0.81 0.13 -12.66
CA GLU A 296 -1.74 0.92 -11.83
C GLU A 296 -2.66 1.77 -12.71
N ASP A 297 -2.09 2.57 -13.62
CA ASP A 297 -2.87 3.44 -14.51
C ASP A 297 -3.79 2.66 -15.45
N ALA A 298 -3.31 1.54 -16.00
CA ALA A 298 -4.14 0.69 -16.85
C ALA A 298 -5.29 0.04 -16.07
N SER A 299 -5.09 -0.26 -14.78
CA SER A 299 -6.13 -0.82 -13.91
C SER A 299 -7.17 0.24 -13.56
N GLN A 300 -6.73 1.46 -13.18
CA GLN A 300 -7.63 2.60 -12.96
C GLN A 300 -8.46 2.93 -14.20
N ALA A 301 -7.86 2.85 -15.40
CA ALA A 301 -8.60 3.03 -16.65
C ALA A 301 -9.68 1.95 -16.85
N LEU A 302 -9.41 0.70 -16.48
CA LEU A 302 -10.39 -0.38 -16.57
C LEU A 302 -11.53 -0.21 -15.56
N ASP A 303 -11.21 0.19 -14.32
CA ASP A 303 -12.20 0.45 -13.27
C ASP A 303 -13.20 1.53 -13.70
N LEU A 304 -12.71 2.61 -14.32
CA LEU A 304 -13.56 3.68 -14.86
C LEU A 304 -14.37 3.28 -16.09
N LEU A 305 -13.99 2.20 -16.78
CA LEU A 305 -14.70 1.66 -17.96
C LEU A 305 -15.73 0.58 -17.58
N THR A 306 -16.13 0.52 -16.31
CA THR A 306 -17.25 -0.30 -15.84
C THR A 306 -18.54 0.54 -15.80
N PRO A 307 -19.68 0.05 -16.30
CA PRO A 307 -19.96 -1.28 -16.86
C PRO A 307 -19.39 -1.50 -18.29
N PRO A 308 -19.19 -2.75 -18.71
CA PRO A 308 -18.72 -3.08 -20.05
C PRO A 308 -19.81 -2.81 -21.11
N VAL A 309 -19.53 -1.91 -22.05
CA VAL A 309 -20.46 -1.52 -23.13
C VAL A 309 -19.75 -1.65 -24.49
N ALA A 310 -20.48 -1.93 -25.57
CA ALA A 310 -19.90 -2.04 -26.91
C ALA A 310 -19.07 -0.80 -27.32
N ALA A 311 -19.51 0.41 -26.96
CA ALA A 311 -18.79 1.65 -27.22
C ALA A 311 -17.43 1.73 -26.49
N ASN A 312 -17.33 1.17 -25.28
CA ASN A 312 -16.11 1.22 -24.48
C ASN A 312 -15.19 0.00 -24.69
N ALA A 313 -15.62 -1.00 -25.48
CA ALA A 313 -14.89 -2.23 -25.72
C ALA A 313 -13.47 -1.98 -26.27
N ALA A 314 -13.32 -1.03 -27.19
CA ALA A 314 -12.02 -0.67 -27.74
C ALA A 314 -11.09 -0.04 -26.69
N ALA A 315 -11.62 0.81 -25.81
CA ALA A 315 -10.84 1.43 -24.74
C ALA A 315 -10.41 0.40 -23.69
N ARG A 316 -11.32 -0.51 -23.31
CA ARG A 316 -11.01 -1.62 -22.39
C ARG A 316 -9.94 -2.54 -22.97
N ALA A 317 -10.07 -2.93 -24.23
CA ALA A 317 -9.06 -3.75 -24.91
C ALA A 317 -7.68 -3.08 -24.90
N ARG A 318 -7.60 -1.77 -25.21
CA ARG A 318 -6.34 -1.02 -25.13
C ARG A 318 -5.75 -1.01 -23.72
N ALA A 319 -6.57 -0.77 -22.69
CA ALA A 319 -6.11 -0.77 -21.31
C ALA A 319 -5.62 -2.16 -20.87
N SER A 320 -6.37 -3.23 -21.17
CA SER A 320 -5.95 -4.62 -20.88
C SER A 320 -4.66 -5.01 -21.61
N VAL A 321 -4.50 -4.62 -22.87
CA VAL A 321 -3.27 -4.87 -23.64
C VAL A 321 -2.08 -4.13 -23.02
N ARG A 322 -2.26 -2.88 -22.61
CA ARG A 322 -1.21 -2.09 -21.94
C ARG A 322 -0.82 -2.73 -20.59
N ARG A 323 -1.81 -3.16 -19.81
CA ARG A 323 -1.60 -3.88 -18.54
C ARG A 323 -0.85 -5.20 -18.74
N GLY A 324 -1.30 -6.02 -19.70
CA GLY A 324 -0.65 -7.27 -20.06
C GLY A 324 0.78 -7.07 -20.57
N SER A 325 1.02 -6.06 -21.41
CA SER A 325 2.35 -5.71 -21.88
C SER A 325 3.29 -5.33 -20.74
N ALA A 326 2.81 -4.62 -19.72
CA ALA A 326 3.61 -4.29 -18.55
C ALA A 326 3.96 -5.54 -17.72
N PHE A 327 2.98 -6.43 -17.49
CA PHE A 327 3.21 -7.69 -16.79
C PHE A 327 4.20 -8.61 -17.52
N CYS A 328 4.09 -8.72 -18.84
CA CYS A 328 5.04 -9.49 -19.65
C CYS A 328 6.47 -8.94 -19.54
N GLN A 329 6.64 -7.61 -19.52
CA GLN A 329 7.96 -6.99 -19.34
C GLN A 329 8.51 -7.16 -17.92
N LEU A 330 7.64 -7.33 -16.91
CA LEU A 330 8.02 -7.65 -15.53
C LEU A 330 8.23 -9.16 -15.28
N GLN A 331 8.05 -10.01 -16.28
CA GLN A 331 8.10 -11.48 -16.15
C GLN A 331 7.05 -12.07 -15.20
N LEU A 332 5.97 -11.33 -14.92
CA LEU A 332 4.83 -11.76 -14.10
C LEU A 332 3.75 -12.37 -14.99
N TYR A 333 4.06 -13.51 -15.61
CA TYR A 333 3.20 -14.12 -16.63
C TYR A 333 1.88 -14.68 -16.08
N THR A 334 1.86 -15.14 -14.82
CA THR A 334 0.66 -15.66 -14.15
C THR A 334 -0.41 -14.59 -14.02
N GLU A 335 -0.02 -13.42 -13.50
CA GLU A 335 -0.91 -12.25 -13.38
C GLU A 335 -1.33 -11.72 -14.76
N GLY A 336 -0.39 -11.72 -15.73
CA GLY A 336 -0.68 -11.34 -17.12
C GLY A 336 -1.74 -12.21 -17.80
N LEU A 337 -1.69 -13.53 -17.59
CA LEU A 337 -2.67 -14.49 -18.12
C LEU A 337 -4.07 -14.28 -17.54
N LEU A 338 -4.17 -14.00 -16.24
CA LEU A 338 -5.45 -13.69 -15.59
C LEU A 338 -6.12 -12.45 -16.22
N VAL A 339 -5.35 -11.44 -16.63
CA VAL A 339 -5.90 -10.26 -17.35
C VAL A 339 -6.51 -10.64 -18.71
N ALA A 340 -5.91 -11.61 -19.40
CA ALA A 340 -6.33 -12.02 -20.74
C ALA A 340 -7.57 -12.93 -20.73
N MET A 341 -7.80 -13.68 -19.64
CA MET A 341 -8.92 -14.61 -19.51
C MET A 341 -10.23 -13.96 -19.06
N ILE A 342 -10.19 -12.75 -18.49
CA ILE A 342 -11.41 -12.01 -18.11
C ILE A 342 -12.00 -11.37 -19.37
N ARG A 343 -12.89 -12.10 -20.06
CA ARG A 343 -13.67 -11.59 -21.18
C ARG A 343 -15.14 -11.94 -21.08
#